data_AF-A0A9W7Z3D4-F1
#
_entry.id   AF-A0A9W7Z3D4-F1
#
_cell.length_a   1.000
_cell.length_b   1.000
_cell.length_c   1.000
_cell.angle_alpha   90.00
_cell.angle_beta   90.00
_cell.angle_gamma   90.00
#
_symmetry.space_group_name_H-M   'P 1'
#
loop_
_entity.id
_entity.type
_entity.pdbx_description
1 polymer ?
#
loop_
_entity_poly.entity_id
_entity_poly.type
_entity_poly.pdbx_seq_one_letter_code
_entity_poly.pdbx_strand_id
1 'polypeptide(L)'
;MSKARLMAYLASRKASGLMAGVMCALLENRYEALGKECTHPPFAFAIIASGYKLSDSEWTHLYERPLCTPSLHMYGILDSYINISKSIDLRRAFSQSAELSTYGGHFVPKSPEAIKTIFDFVAQFAA
;
A
#
# COMPACT_ATOMS: atom_id res chain seq x y z
N MET A 1 6.11 17.77 -11.57
CA MET A 1 5.24 17.52 -10.40
C MET A 1 5.92 18.09 -9.15
N SER A 2 5.28 18.96 -8.36
CA SER A 2 5.95 19.53 -7.17
C SER A 2 5.92 18.53 -6.02
N LYS A 3 7.09 17.97 -5.65
CA LYS A 3 7.30 17.12 -4.47
C LYS A 3 6.61 17.67 -3.21
N ALA A 4 6.64 18.98 -3.03
CA ALA A 4 6.01 19.66 -1.90
C ALA A 4 4.48 19.47 -1.85
N ARG A 5 3.81 19.44 -3.02
CA ARG A 5 2.36 19.23 -3.09
C ARG A 5 1.95 17.80 -2.71
N LEU A 6 2.66 16.80 -3.23
CA LEU A 6 2.38 15.40 -2.86
C LEU A 6 2.61 15.19 -1.36
N MET A 7 3.70 15.74 -0.81
CA MET A 7 4.00 15.61 0.62
C MET A 7 2.97 16.32 1.50
N ALA A 8 2.54 17.53 1.13
CA ALA A 8 1.46 18.23 1.84
C ALA A 8 0.13 17.49 1.76
N TYR A 9 -0.20 16.93 0.59
CA TYR A 9 -1.38 16.11 0.39
C TYR A 9 -1.36 14.88 1.30
N LEU A 10 -0.26 14.12 1.30
CA LEU A 10 -0.12 12.92 2.12
C LEU A 10 -0.16 13.25 3.62
N ALA A 11 0.45 14.37 4.04
CA ALA A 11 0.41 14.84 5.42
C ALA A 11 -1.01 15.21 5.89
N SER A 12 -1.89 15.64 4.98
CA SER A 12 -3.30 15.95 5.29
C SER A 12 -4.17 14.70 5.48
N ARG A 13 -3.70 13.52 5.03
CA ARG A 13 -4.43 12.25 5.11
C ARG A 13 -3.91 11.45 6.31
N LYS A 14 -4.76 11.21 7.31
CA LYS A 14 -4.44 10.36 8.47
C LYS A 14 -4.51 8.86 8.10
N ALA A 15 -3.59 8.38 7.25
CA ALA A 15 -3.49 6.94 6.93
C ALA A 15 -2.10 6.54 6.42
N SER A 16 -1.42 5.67 7.16
CA SER A 16 -0.09 5.14 6.79
C SER A 16 -0.14 4.16 5.61
N GLY A 17 -1.20 3.36 5.47
CA GLY A 17 -1.35 2.42 4.35
C GLY A 17 -1.47 3.09 2.97
N LEU A 18 -1.93 4.34 2.92
CA LEU A 18 -1.91 5.17 1.72
C LEU A 18 -0.47 5.44 1.26
N MET A 19 0.39 5.83 2.20
CA MET A 19 1.79 6.14 1.93
C MET A 19 2.53 4.93 1.37
N ALA A 20 2.28 3.73 1.92
CA ALA A 20 2.92 2.51 1.44
C ALA A 20 2.62 2.24 -0.05
N GLY A 21 1.35 2.33 -0.46
CA GLY A 21 0.96 2.15 -1.85
C GLY A 21 1.56 3.20 -2.79
N VAL A 22 1.59 4.46 -2.34
CA VAL A 22 2.22 5.56 -3.11
C VAL A 22 3.72 5.34 -3.24
N MET A 23 4.42 4.92 -2.19
CA MET A 23 5.86 4.67 -2.25
C MET A 23 6.20 3.51 -3.20
N CYS A 24 5.38 2.45 -3.23
CA CYS A 24 5.53 1.38 -4.23
C CYS A 24 5.43 1.95 -5.66
N ALA A 25 4.37 2.73 -5.92
CA ALA A 25 4.17 3.36 -7.23
C ALA A 25 5.31 4.30 -7.62
N LEU A 26 5.82 5.11 -6.68
CA LEU A 26 6.92 6.05 -6.91
C LEU A 26 8.24 5.34 -7.24
N LEU A 27 8.58 4.30 -6.46
CA LEU A 27 9.84 3.57 -6.64
C LEU A 27 9.83 2.69 -7.89
N GLU A 28 8.71 2.04 -8.21
CA GLU A 28 8.58 1.23 -9.43
C GLU A 28 8.65 2.07 -10.70
N ASN A 29 7.87 3.15 -10.75
CA ASN A 29 7.77 3.98 -11.95
C ASN A 29 8.89 5.02 -12.06
N ARG A 30 9.84 5.04 -11.11
CA ARG A 30 10.98 5.98 -11.06
C ARG A 30 10.54 7.44 -11.17
N TYR A 31 9.42 7.79 -10.56
CA TYR A 31 8.88 9.14 -10.67
C TYR A 31 9.88 10.17 -10.10
N GLU A 32 10.11 11.25 -10.85
CA GLU A 32 10.96 12.38 -10.45
C GLU A 32 10.53 13.04 -9.13
N ALA A 33 9.32 12.72 -8.65
CA ALA A 33 8.75 13.18 -7.38
C ALA A 33 9.67 12.98 -6.18
N LEU A 34 10.52 11.94 -6.21
CA LEU A 34 11.46 11.65 -5.14
C LEU A 34 12.71 12.55 -5.15
N GLY A 35 12.94 13.25 -6.27
CA GLY A 35 14.15 14.04 -6.55
C GLY A 35 14.96 13.42 -7.69
N LYS A 36 15.92 14.19 -8.22
CA LYS A 36 16.68 13.86 -9.44
C LYS A 36 17.55 12.59 -9.35
N GLU A 37 17.70 12.00 -8.17
CA GLU A 37 18.51 10.80 -7.93
C GLU A 37 17.86 9.88 -6.90
N CYS A 38 16.61 9.44 -7.12
CA CYS A 38 16.13 8.29 -6.35
C CYS A 38 16.81 7.01 -6.85
N THR A 39 17.92 6.64 -6.21
CA THR A 39 18.71 5.44 -6.53
C THR A 39 18.16 4.17 -5.89
N HIS A 40 17.16 4.29 -5.01
CA HIS A 40 16.58 3.15 -4.32
C HIS A 40 15.83 2.24 -5.31
N PRO A 41 16.02 0.91 -5.29
CA PRO A 41 15.26 -0.03 -6.15
C PRO A 41 13.76 -0.05 -5.79
N PRO A 42 12.88 -0.67 -6.60
CA PRO A 42 11.55 -1.04 -6.13
C PRO A 42 11.64 -1.88 -4.85
N PHE A 43 10.61 -1.86 -4.02
CA PHE A 43 10.59 -2.70 -2.83
C PHE A 43 10.54 -4.19 -3.22
N ALA A 44 11.19 -5.04 -2.42
CA ALA A 44 11.09 -6.49 -2.59
C ALA A 44 9.66 -6.99 -2.32
N PHE A 45 8.99 -6.37 -1.35
CA PHE A 45 7.59 -6.60 -1.03
C PHE A 45 7.01 -5.42 -0.24
N ALA A 46 5.68 -5.39 -0.06
CA ALA A 46 4.99 -4.46 0.82
C ALA A 46 3.96 -5.17 1.70
N ILE A 47 3.85 -4.78 2.96
CA ILE A 47 2.73 -5.18 3.84
C ILE A 47 1.93 -3.94 4.16
N ILE A 48 0.65 -3.93 3.77
CA ILE A 48 -0.20 -2.74 3.81
C ILE A 48 -1.42 -3.02 4.69
N ALA A 49 -1.43 -2.43 5.89
CA ALA A 49 -2.57 -2.48 6.81
C ALA A 49 -3.51 -1.30 6.60
N SER A 50 -4.81 -1.57 6.41
CA SER A 50 -5.89 -0.59 6.20
C SER A 50 -5.51 0.53 5.21
N GLY A 51 -4.84 0.15 4.11
CA GLY A 51 -4.45 1.06 3.05
C GLY A 51 -5.60 1.37 2.09
N TYR A 52 -5.48 2.47 1.36
CA TYR A 52 -6.34 2.81 0.23
C TYR A 52 -5.54 3.56 -0.85
N LYS A 53 -6.09 3.63 -2.06
CA LYS A 53 -5.49 4.32 -3.21
C LYS A 53 -5.87 5.80 -3.22
N LEU A 54 -4.96 6.65 -3.71
CA LEU A 54 -5.29 8.04 -4.02
C LEU A 54 -6.34 8.10 -5.13
N SER A 55 -7.48 8.73 -4.85
CA SER A 55 -8.61 8.82 -5.79
C SER A 55 -8.71 10.17 -6.50
N ASP A 56 -7.99 11.19 -6.03
CA ASP A 56 -8.05 12.50 -6.69
C ASP A 56 -7.38 12.42 -8.06
N SER A 57 -8.00 13.05 -9.06
CA SER A 57 -7.58 12.97 -10.47
C SER A 57 -6.09 13.27 -10.66
N GLU A 58 -5.55 14.20 -9.87
CA GLU A 58 -4.12 14.56 -9.84
C GLU A 58 -3.19 13.35 -9.59
N TRP A 59 -3.64 12.33 -8.85
CA TRP A 59 -2.81 11.20 -8.39
C TRP A 59 -3.18 9.85 -9.01
N THR A 60 -4.24 9.80 -9.82
CA THR A 60 -4.72 8.56 -10.43
C THR A 60 -3.68 7.89 -11.34
N HIS A 61 -2.79 8.68 -11.95
CA HIS A 61 -1.69 8.23 -12.80
C HIS A 61 -0.74 7.24 -12.09
N LEU A 62 -0.63 7.29 -10.77
CA LEU A 62 0.19 6.37 -9.97
C LEU A 62 -0.26 4.90 -10.08
N TYR A 63 -1.50 4.68 -10.53
CA TYR A 63 -2.12 3.35 -10.61
C TYR A 63 -2.68 3.06 -12.01
N GLU A 64 -2.23 3.77 -13.05
CA GLU A 64 -2.61 3.51 -14.45
C GLU A 64 -2.08 2.16 -14.94
N ARG A 65 -0.90 1.77 -14.45
CA ARG A 65 -0.32 0.44 -14.65
C ARG A 65 -0.38 -0.34 -13.33
N PRO A 66 -0.70 -1.66 -13.36
CA PRO A 66 -0.62 -2.48 -12.18
C PRO A 66 0.78 -2.44 -11.55
N LEU A 67 0.84 -2.25 -10.23
CA LEU A 67 2.06 -2.28 -9.45
C LEU A 67 2.56 -3.73 -9.34
N CYS A 68 3.85 -3.93 -9.58
CA CYS A 68 4.48 -5.24 -9.62
C CYS A 68 5.13 -5.63 -8.27
N THR A 69 5.29 -4.70 -7.32
CA THR A 69 5.79 -5.02 -5.98
C THR A 69 4.86 -6.05 -5.33
N PRO A 70 5.35 -7.25 -4.96
CA PRO A 70 4.54 -8.22 -4.24
C PRO A 70 3.99 -7.65 -2.94
N SER A 71 2.70 -7.83 -2.66
CA SER A 71 2.07 -7.17 -1.52
C SER A 71 1.15 -8.07 -0.69
N LEU A 72 1.13 -7.87 0.63
CA LEU A 72 0.13 -8.42 1.53
C LEU A 72 -0.78 -7.29 2.01
N HIS A 73 -2.07 -7.36 1.67
CA HIS A 73 -3.07 -6.38 2.08
C HIS A 73 -3.86 -6.90 3.27
N MET A 74 -3.80 -6.18 4.39
CA MET A 74 -4.51 -6.51 5.63
C MET A 74 -5.58 -5.47 5.90
N TYR A 75 -6.83 -5.89 6.13
CA TYR A 75 -7.92 -4.97 6.46
C TYR A 75 -9.04 -5.63 7.25
N GLY A 76 -9.70 -4.84 8.09
CA GLY A 76 -10.89 -5.26 8.82
C GLY A 76 -12.15 -5.11 7.97
N ILE A 77 -13.01 -6.13 7.97
CA ILE A 77 -14.31 -6.10 7.27
C ILE A 77 -15.24 -5.02 7.85
N LEU A 78 -15.10 -4.73 9.15
CA LEU A 78 -15.91 -3.76 9.89
C LEU A 78 -15.13 -2.46 10.16
N ASP A 79 -14.09 -2.16 9.37
CA ASP A 79 -13.30 -0.94 9.52
C ASP A 79 -14.17 0.30 9.23
N SER A 80 -14.44 1.07 10.28
CA SER A 80 -15.24 2.30 10.22
C SER A 80 -14.46 3.52 9.77
N TYR A 81 -13.13 3.46 9.79
CA TYR A 81 -12.26 4.56 9.35
C TYR A 81 -11.99 4.47 7.85
N ILE A 82 -11.67 3.26 7.36
CA ILE A 82 -11.40 2.98 5.95
C ILE A 82 -12.38 1.91 5.48
N ASN A 83 -13.35 2.31 4.66
CA ASN A 83 -14.29 1.34 4.09
C ASN A 83 -13.53 0.25 3.32
N ILE A 84 -13.89 -1.01 3.55
CA ILE A 84 -13.27 -2.19 2.93
C ILE A 84 -13.13 -2.09 1.40
N SER A 85 -14.08 -1.44 0.71
CA SER A 85 -14.00 -1.26 -0.75
C SER A 85 -12.74 -0.50 -1.16
N LYS A 86 -12.32 0.50 -0.39
CA LYS A 86 -11.10 1.29 -0.66
C LYS A 86 -9.83 0.46 -0.51
N SER A 87 -9.80 -0.46 0.46
CA SER A 87 -8.68 -1.37 0.65
C SER A 87 -8.62 -2.44 -0.43
N ILE A 88 -9.78 -2.96 -0.85
CA ILE A 88 -9.89 -3.86 -2.00
C ILE A 88 -9.43 -3.15 -3.28
N ASP A 89 -9.84 -1.90 -3.50
CA ASP A 89 -9.45 -1.12 -4.67
C ASP A 89 -7.94 -0.87 -4.72
N LEU A 90 -7.30 -0.60 -3.58
CA LEU A 90 -5.84 -0.54 -3.51
C LEU A 90 -5.22 -1.89 -3.83
N ARG A 91 -5.72 -2.99 -3.26
CA ARG A 91 -5.22 -4.35 -3.53
C ARG A 91 -5.26 -4.69 -5.01
N ARG A 92 -6.35 -4.35 -5.69
CA ARG A 92 -6.52 -4.56 -7.15
C ARG A 92 -5.55 -3.76 -8.00
N ALA A 93 -4.92 -2.72 -7.46
CA ALA A 93 -3.87 -1.99 -8.15
C ALA A 93 -2.53 -2.74 -8.19
N PHE A 94 -2.37 -3.82 -7.41
CA PHE A 94 -1.17 -4.66 -7.40
C PHE A 94 -1.41 -5.97 -8.16
N SER A 95 -0.52 -6.31 -9.09
CA SER A 95 -0.60 -7.54 -9.89
C SER A 95 -0.26 -8.80 -9.09
N GLN A 96 0.55 -8.67 -8.04
CA GLN A 96 0.97 -9.76 -7.15
C GLN A 96 0.55 -9.44 -5.71
N SER A 97 -0.75 -9.59 -5.41
CA SER A 97 -1.30 -9.29 -4.08
C SER A 97 -1.89 -10.50 -3.37
N ALA A 98 -1.54 -10.64 -2.09
CA ALA A 98 -2.18 -11.51 -1.11
C ALA A 98 -3.13 -10.71 -0.21
N GLU A 99 -4.07 -11.40 0.41
CA GLU A 99 -5.09 -10.81 1.28
C GLU A 99 -5.09 -11.50 2.66
N LEU A 100 -5.18 -10.68 3.72
CA LEU A 100 -5.49 -11.10 5.08
C LEU A 100 -6.60 -10.21 5.63
N SER A 101 -7.85 -10.61 5.41
CA SER A 101 -9.01 -9.92 5.96
C SER A 101 -9.42 -10.52 7.31
N THR A 102 -9.85 -9.65 8.23
CA THR A 102 -10.36 -10.10 9.53
C THR A 102 -11.76 -9.55 9.79
N TYR A 103 -12.59 -10.31 10.51
CA TYR A 103 -13.89 -9.83 10.96
C TYR A 103 -13.71 -8.91 12.16
N GLY A 104 -13.33 -7.66 11.90
CA GLY A 104 -12.95 -6.67 12.89
C GLY A 104 -12.83 -5.27 12.30
N GLY A 105 -12.52 -4.28 13.15
CA GLY A 105 -12.38 -2.87 12.78
C GLY A 105 -10.98 -2.46 12.31
N HIS A 106 -10.55 -1.25 12.67
CA HIS A 106 -9.26 -0.67 12.26
C HIS A 106 -8.10 -1.08 13.19
N PHE A 107 -7.52 -2.27 12.97
CA PHE A 107 -6.35 -2.73 13.73
C PHE A 107 -5.47 -3.69 12.93
N VAL A 108 -4.22 -3.87 13.38
CA VAL A 108 -3.31 -4.89 12.84
C VAL A 108 -3.61 -6.23 13.53
N PRO A 109 -3.95 -7.29 12.78
CA PRO A 109 -4.35 -8.56 13.37
C PRO A 109 -3.19 -9.24 14.11
N LYS A 110 -3.49 -9.83 15.26
CA LYS A 110 -2.50 -10.47 16.16
C LYS A 110 -2.84 -11.92 16.50
N SER A 111 -3.83 -12.52 15.84
CA SER A 111 -4.14 -13.92 16.05
C SER A 111 -2.96 -14.79 15.59
N PRO A 112 -2.76 -15.99 16.15
CA PRO A 112 -1.70 -16.89 15.71
C PRO A 112 -1.73 -17.15 14.19
N GLU A 113 -2.91 -17.26 13.60
CA GLU A 113 -3.11 -17.49 12.17
C GLU A 113 -2.70 -16.26 11.34
N ALA A 114 -3.03 -15.06 11.81
CA ALA A 114 -2.63 -13.81 11.17
C ALA A 114 -1.11 -13.63 11.21
N ILE A 115 -0.50 -13.88 12.38
CA ILE A 115 0.96 -13.81 12.55
C ILE A 115 1.64 -14.84 11.63
N LYS A 116 1.12 -16.06 11.57
CA LYS A 116 1.63 -17.10 10.66
C LYS A 116 1.54 -16.66 9.20
N THR A 117 0.40 -16.09 8.78
CA THR A 117 0.21 -15.61 7.40
C THR A 117 1.22 -14.51 7.04
N ILE A 118 1.45 -13.57 7.96
CA ILE A 118 2.45 -12.51 7.79
C ILE A 118 3.86 -13.12 7.67
N PHE A 119 4.19 -14.08 8.53
CA PHE A 119 5.48 -14.76 8.50
C PHE A 119 5.68 -15.54 7.20
N ASP A 120 4.70 -16.34 6.78
CA ASP A 120 4.73 -17.12 5.54
C ASP A 120 4.85 -16.20 4.31
N PHE A 121 4.26 -15.00 4.35
CA PHE A 121 4.44 -14.00 3.30
C PHE A 121 5.88 -13.48 3.25
N VAL A 122 6.43 -13.04 4.37
CA VAL A 122 7.81 -12.52 4.44
C VAL A 122 8.83 -13.59 4.08
N ALA A 123 8.61 -14.84 4.48
CA ALA A 123 9.51 -15.96 4.22
C ALA A 123 9.74 -16.23 2.73
N GLN A 124 8.81 -15.83 1.84
CA GLN A 124 8.98 -15.94 0.38
C GLN A 124 10.12 -15.05 -0.15
N PHE A 125 10.57 -14.07 0.62
CA PHE A 125 11.57 -13.08 0.25
C PHE A 125 12.85 -13.17 1.09
N ALA A 126 12.90 -14.09 2.06
CA ALA A 126 14.12 -14.39 2.80
C ALA A 126 15.03 -15.27 1.93
N ALA A 127 16.27 -14.82 1.72
CA ALA A 127 17.30 -15.58 1.01
C ALA A 127 17.91 -16.67 1.90
#